data_AF-A0A1D8D697-F1
#
_entry.id   AF-A0A1D8D697-F1
#
_cell.length_a   1.000
_cell.length_b   1.000
_cell.length_c   1.000
_cell.angle_alpha   90.00
_cell.angle_beta   90.00
_cell.angle_gamma   90.00
#
_symmetry.space_group_name_H-M   'P 1'
#
loop_
_entity.id
_entity.type
_entity.pdbx_description
1 polymer ?
#
loop_
_entity_poly.entity_id
_entity_poly.type
_entity_poly.pdbx_seq_one_letter_code
_entity_poly.pdbx_strand_id
1 'polypeptide(L)'
;MKRLFVFLKALFGLLFGPVSSPAAPIPAIGPMTIEGVIETLAWTPDVFIKGQGSWRNGEWCPYSGSLGHDRTRPAHYRVTLADTKVETLPGADASRSFRSGSAITVFIAHPANDGYLKKGMKIRIHNYTVRGDEGGDWYSFSAIDRSVP
;
A
#
# COMPACT_ATOMS: atom_id res chain seq x y z
N MET A 1 -15.53 36.68 -40.56
CA MET A 1 -15.80 36.71 -39.09
C MET A 1 -15.99 35.32 -38.45
N LYS A 2 -16.73 34.37 -39.03
CA LYS A 2 -16.93 33.02 -38.44
C LYS A 2 -15.66 32.18 -38.24
N ARG A 3 -14.65 32.32 -39.11
CA ARG A 3 -13.38 31.54 -39.03
C ARG A 3 -12.45 32.00 -37.89
N LEU A 4 -12.54 33.26 -37.47
CA LEU A 4 -11.73 33.81 -36.37
C LEU A 4 -12.20 33.30 -35.00
N PHE A 5 -13.51 33.07 -34.84
CA PHE A 5 -14.09 32.51 -33.62
C PHE A 5 -13.76 31.02 -33.40
N VAL A 6 -13.51 30.26 -34.48
CA VAL A 6 -13.14 28.83 -34.38
C VAL A 6 -11.70 28.68 -33.87
N PHE A 7 -10.79 29.54 -34.33
CA PHE A 7 -9.41 29.57 -33.85
C PHE A 7 -9.30 29.99 -32.37
N LEU A 8 -10.13 30.94 -31.92
CA LEU A 8 -10.10 31.41 -30.55
C LEU A 8 -10.58 30.34 -29.54
N LYS A 9 -11.51 29.46 -29.93
CA LYS A 9 -11.96 28.34 -29.08
C LYS A 9 -10.92 27.22 -28.95
N ALA A 10 -10.17 26.94 -30.00
CA ALA A 10 -9.07 25.97 -29.95
C ALA A 10 -7.92 26.46 -29.05
N LEU A 11 -7.65 27.77 -29.04
CA LEU A 11 -6.61 28.37 -28.20
C LEU A 11 -6.99 28.37 -26.70
N PHE A 12 -8.28 28.49 -26.38
CA PHE A 12 -8.76 28.45 -24.99
C PHE A 12 -8.60 27.06 -24.35
N GLY A 13 -8.77 25.97 -25.12
CA GLY A 13 -8.58 24.59 -24.62
C GLY A 13 -7.13 24.24 -24.24
N LEU A 14 -6.15 24.98 -24.76
CA LEU A 14 -4.71 24.81 -24.43
C LEU A 14 -4.28 25.62 -23.19
N LEU A 15 -5.05 26.64 -22.79
CA LEU A 15 -4.75 27.48 -21.63
C LEU A 15 -5.28 26.92 -20.30
N PHE A 16 -6.20 25.94 -20.36
CA PHE A 16 -6.68 25.19 -19.20
C PHE A 16 -6.15 23.75 -19.30
N GLY A 17 -4.83 23.62 -19.13
CA GLY A 17 -4.15 22.33 -19.08
C GLY A 17 -4.75 21.39 -18.02
N PRO A 18 -4.61 20.07 -18.20
CA PRO A 18 -5.30 19.08 -17.39
C PRO A 18 -4.94 19.24 -15.92
N VAL A 19 -5.99 19.34 -15.10
CA VAL A 19 -5.93 19.14 -13.64
C VAL A 19 -5.20 17.82 -13.40
N SER A 20 -4.12 17.88 -12.61
CA SER A 20 -3.27 16.75 -12.22
C SER A 20 -4.11 15.49 -12.04
N SER A 21 -3.98 14.51 -12.94
CA SER A 21 -4.68 13.25 -12.79
C SER A 21 -4.14 12.57 -11.53
N PRO A 22 -4.99 12.31 -10.51
CA PRO A 22 -4.56 11.52 -9.37
C PRO A 22 -4.10 10.15 -9.88
N ALA A 23 -3.01 9.70 -9.26
CA ALA A 23 -2.55 8.32 -9.26
C ALA A 23 -3.72 7.31 -9.31
N ALA A 24 -3.65 6.34 -10.21
CA ALA A 24 -4.65 5.29 -10.25
C ALA A 24 -4.36 4.29 -9.11
N PRO A 25 -5.30 4.07 -8.17
CA PRO A 25 -5.07 3.15 -7.07
C PRO A 25 -4.79 1.74 -7.61
N ILE A 26 -3.81 1.07 -7.01
CA ILE A 26 -3.54 -0.34 -7.27
C ILE A 26 -4.74 -1.15 -6.75
N PRO A 27 -5.27 -2.12 -7.52
CA PRO A 27 -6.36 -2.96 -7.06
C PRO A 27 -6.00 -3.66 -5.74
N ALA A 28 -6.91 -3.62 -4.78
CA ALA A 28 -6.66 -4.14 -3.45
C ALA A 28 -6.46 -5.67 -3.43
N ILE A 29 -5.68 -6.14 -2.46
CA ILE A 29 -5.50 -7.55 -2.11
C ILE A 29 -6.24 -7.79 -0.79
N GLY A 30 -7.08 -8.81 -0.71
CA GLY A 30 -7.96 -9.05 0.45
C GLY A 30 -9.28 -8.28 0.38
N PRO A 31 -10.08 -8.24 1.47
CA PRO A 31 -9.75 -8.72 2.82
C PRO A 31 -9.64 -10.24 2.93
N MET A 32 -8.73 -10.71 3.80
CA MET A 32 -8.56 -12.14 4.07
C MET A 32 -8.14 -12.41 5.51
N THR A 33 -8.41 -13.62 5.99
CA THR A 33 -7.83 -14.14 7.23
C THR A 33 -6.64 -15.02 6.90
N ILE A 34 -5.49 -14.76 7.51
CA ILE A 34 -4.23 -15.46 7.24
C ILE A 34 -3.75 -16.10 8.54
N GLU A 35 -3.61 -17.41 8.55
CA GLU A 35 -3.01 -18.18 9.64
C GLU A 35 -1.67 -18.75 9.19
N GLY A 36 -0.69 -18.82 10.08
CA GLY A 36 0.61 -19.42 9.79
C GLY A 36 1.59 -19.33 10.96
N VAL A 37 2.78 -19.91 10.77
CA VAL A 37 3.88 -19.89 11.75
C VAL A 37 4.91 -18.86 11.32
N ILE A 38 5.34 -17.99 12.25
CA ILE A 38 6.36 -16.97 11.96
C ILE A 38 7.71 -17.64 11.71
N GLU A 39 8.17 -17.62 10.47
CA GLU A 39 9.47 -18.16 10.05
C GLU A 39 10.58 -17.12 10.20
N THR A 40 10.31 -15.89 9.71
CA THR A 40 11.23 -14.76 9.85
C THR A 40 10.47 -13.51 10.27
N LEU A 41 11.14 -12.64 11.02
CA LEU A 41 10.61 -11.36 11.45
C LEU A 41 11.71 -10.29 11.45
N ALA A 42 11.36 -9.08 11.06
CA ALA A 42 12.19 -7.89 11.22
C ALA A 42 11.29 -6.73 11.62
N TRP A 43 11.70 -5.95 12.62
CA TRP A 43 11.00 -4.72 13.00
C TRP A 43 11.70 -3.52 12.38
N THR A 44 10.92 -2.58 11.84
CA THR A 44 11.40 -1.32 11.28
C THR A 44 10.73 -0.16 12.03
N PRO A 45 11.49 0.85 12.50
CA PRO A 45 10.92 2.05 13.12
C PRO A 45 10.16 2.90 12.10
N ASP A 46 9.51 3.97 12.59
CA ASP A 46 9.00 5.02 11.72
C ASP A 46 10.10 5.54 10.79
N VAL A 47 9.77 5.69 9.51
CA VAL A 47 10.68 6.26 8.51
C VAL A 47 10.00 7.43 7.82
N PHE A 48 10.61 8.61 7.91
CA PHE A 48 10.20 9.76 7.11
C PHE A 48 10.74 9.62 5.69
N ILE A 49 9.85 9.82 4.71
CA ILE A 49 10.14 9.70 3.29
C ILE A 49 9.76 11.03 2.65
N LYS A 50 10.73 11.71 2.04
CA LYS A 50 10.46 12.93 1.28
C LYS A 50 9.72 12.61 -0.02
N GLY A 51 8.75 13.47 -0.32
CA GLY A 51 8.05 13.49 -1.60
C GLY A 51 9.03 13.70 -2.74
N GLN A 52 8.77 13.02 -3.85
CA GLN A 52 9.58 13.07 -5.06
C GLN A 52 8.89 13.87 -6.15
N GLY A 53 9.69 14.40 -7.07
CA GLY A 53 9.22 15.20 -8.18
C GLY A 53 10.34 15.50 -9.16
N SER A 54 10.02 16.33 -10.14
CA SER A 54 10.95 16.76 -11.18
C SER A 54 10.79 18.25 -11.42
N TRP A 55 11.89 18.92 -11.76
CA TRP A 55 11.85 20.30 -12.24
C TRP A 55 11.42 20.33 -13.71
N ARG A 56 10.40 21.13 -14.04
CA ARG A 56 9.92 21.34 -15.41
C ARG A 56 9.72 22.82 -15.64
N ASN A 57 10.33 23.37 -16.70
CA ASN A 57 10.26 24.80 -17.03
C ASN A 57 10.61 25.76 -15.88
N GLY A 58 11.55 25.37 -15.01
CA GLY A 58 11.94 26.18 -13.84
C GLY A 58 10.99 26.07 -12.64
N GLU A 59 9.96 25.23 -12.70
CA GLU A 59 9.01 24.98 -11.61
C GLU A 59 9.17 23.56 -11.07
N TRP A 60 8.99 23.38 -9.75
CA TRP A 60 8.97 22.06 -9.12
C TRP A 60 7.62 21.39 -9.35
N CYS A 61 7.62 20.21 -9.97
CA CYS A 61 6.43 19.41 -10.21
C CYS A 61 6.51 18.10 -9.41
N PRO A 62 5.73 17.93 -8.32
CA PRO A 62 5.68 16.67 -7.58
C PRO A 62 5.11 15.55 -8.45
N TYR A 63 5.53 14.31 -8.18
CA TYR A 63 4.91 13.13 -8.78
C TYR A 63 3.48 12.92 -8.24
N SER A 64 2.70 12.08 -8.92
CA SER A 64 1.33 11.76 -8.48
C SER A 64 1.32 10.86 -7.25
N GLY A 65 0.15 10.78 -6.61
CA GLY A 65 -0.10 9.86 -5.50
C GLY A 65 0.78 10.14 -4.29
N SER A 66 0.94 9.12 -3.45
CA SER A 66 1.73 9.25 -2.23
C SER A 66 3.22 9.47 -2.51
N LEU A 67 3.71 9.15 -3.72
CA LEU A 67 5.10 9.36 -4.11
C LEU A 67 5.49 10.84 -4.11
N GLY A 68 4.57 11.73 -4.50
CA GLY A 68 4.77 13.17 -4.59
C GLY A 68 4.78 13.91 -3.26
N HIS A 69 4.34 13.25 -2.19
CA HIS A 69 4.12 13.88 -0.89
C HIS A 69 5.08 13.33 0.16
N ASP A 70 5.54 14.25 1.04
CA ASP A 70 6.22 13.89 2.27
C ASP A 70 5.29 12.99 3.09
N ARG A 71 5.83 11.89 3.61
CA ARG A 71 5.06 10.91 4.38
C ARG A 71 5.91 10.21 5.41
N THR A 72 5.27 9.73 6.45
CA THR A 72 5.88 8.80 7.40
C THR A 72 5.35 7.41 7.12
N ARG A 73 6.25 6.46 6.85
CA ARG A 73 5.90 5.04 6.90
C ARG A 73 5.92 4.62 8.37
N PRO A 74 4.77 4.17 8.93
CA PRO A 74 4.69 3.84 10.35
C PRO A 74 5.55 2.61 10.68
N ALA A 75 5.97 2.53 11.93
CA ALA A 75 6.71 1.40 12.49
C ALA A 75 5.92 0.11 12.34
N HIS A 76 6.61 -0.95 11.92
CA HIS A 76 5.97 -2.21 11.59
C HIS A 76 6.93 -3.39 11.69
N TYR A 77 6.36 -4.57 11.91
CA TYR A 77 7.02 -5.83 11.63
C TYR A 77 6.81 -6.23 10.16
N ARG A 78 7.89 -6.65 9.51
CA ARG A 78 7.85 -7.48 8.29
C ARG A 78 7.96 -8.93 8.71
N VAL A 79 6.92 -9.71 8.45
CA VAL A 79 6.77 -11.09 8.95
C VAL A 79 6.59 -12.03 7.77
N THR A 80 7.42 -13.06 7.68
CA THR A 80 7.20 -14.16 6.73
C THR A 80 6.59 -15.34 7.48
N LEU A 81 5.44 -15.79 6.99
CA LEU A 81 4.67 -16.92 7.53
C LEU A 81 4.91 -18.16 6.69
N ALA A 82 5.18 -19.28 7.36
CA ALA A 82 5.17 -20.62 6.82
C ALA A 82 3.85 -21.35 7.19
N ASP A 83 3.61 -22.50 6.55
CA ASP A 83 2.43 -23.35 6.79
C ASP A 83 1.11 -22.60 6.72
N THR A 84 0.98 -21.73 5.70
CA THR A 84 -0.08 -20.74 5.69
C THR A 84 -1.43 -21.33 5.31
N LYS A 85 -2.48 -20.85 5.97
CA LYS A 85 -3.88 -21.07 5.59
C LYS A 85 -4.55 -19.72 5.39
N VAL A 86 -5.11 -19.52 4.21
CA VAL A 86 -5.79 -18.28 3.81
C VAL A 86 -7.27 -18.54 3.61
N GLU A 87 -8.08 -17.67 4.19
CA GLU A 87 -9.53 -17.59 4.00
C GLU A 87 -9.86 -16.22 3.40
N THR A 88 -10.26 -16.22 2.13
CA THR A 88 -10.70 -15.00 1.44
C THR A 88 -12.08 -14.57 1.94
N LEU A 89 -12.23 -13.30 2.29
CA LEU A 89 -13.48 -12.76 2.87
C LEU A 89 -14.33 -12.05 1.81
N PRO A 90 -15.63 -11.80 2.09
CA PRO A 90 -16.50 -11.06 1.16
C PRO A 90 -15.89 -9.71 0.74
N GLY A 91 -15.95 -9.41 -0.56
CA GLY A 91 -15.40 -8.18 -1.14
C GLY A 91 -13.96 -8.30 -1.64
N ALA A 92 -13.29 -9.43 -1.41
CA ALA A 92 -11.94 -9.67 -1.92
C ALA A 92 -11.96 -10.25 -3.34
N ASP A 93 -10.98 -9.84 -4.16
CA ASP A 93 -10.67 -10.51 -5.42
C ASP A 93 -9.80 -11.74 -5.13
N ALA A 94 -10.38 -12.93 -5.23
CA ALA A 94 -9.69 -14.19 -4.97
C ALA A 94 -8.51 -14.44 -5.93
N SER A 95 -8.55 -13.87 -7.15
CA SER A 95 -7.46 -14.03 -8.12
C SER A 95 -6.19 -13.26 -7.73
N ARG A 96 -6.36 -12.18 -6.94
CA ARG A 96 -5.29 -11.32 -6.43
C ARG A 96 -4.89 -11.63 -4.99
N SER A 97 -5.70 -12.41 -4.29
CA SER A 97 -5.48 -12.74 -2.89
C SER A 97 -4.34 -13.74 -2.71
N PHE A 98 -3.74 -13.76 -1.52
CA PHE A 98 -2.75 -14.77 -1.19
C PHE A 98 -3.37 -16.18 -1.20
N ARG A 99 -2.51 -17.19 -1.37
CA ARG A 99 -2.93 -18.59 -1.45
C ARG A 99 -2.33 -19.38 -0.29
N SER A 100 -3.13 -20.28 0.26
CA SER A 100 -2.68 -21.25 1.27
C SER A 100 -1.50 -22.10 0.77
N GLY A 101 -0.70 -22.60 1.71
CA GLY A 101 0.43 -23.51 1.44
C GLY A 101 1.69 -22.83 0.87
N SER A 102 1.64 -21.53 0.59
CA SER A 102 2.81 -20.74 0.17
C SER A 102 3.37 -19.94 1.34
N ALA A 103 4.66 -19.60 1.31
CA ALA A 103 5.19 -18.60 2.22
C ALA A 103 4.56 -17.23 1.92
N ILE A 104 4.04 -16.55 2.93
CA ILE A 104 3.39 -15.23 2.79
C ILE A 104 4.15 -14.21 3.62
N THR A 105 4.54 -13.10 2.99
CA THR A 105 5.09 -11.95 3.72
C THR A 105 4.01 -10.92 3.99
N VAL A 106 3.82 -10.57 5.26
CA VAL A 106 2.85 -9.57 5.72
C VAL A 106 3.56 -8.46 6.49
N PHE A 107 2.91 -7.30 6.57
CA PHE A 107 3.38 -6.14 7.31
C PHE A 107 2.37 -5.80 8.40
N ILE A 108 2.84 -5.78 9.64
CA ILE A 108 2.02 -5.60 10.84
C ILE A 108 2.47 -4.32 11.52
N ALA A 109 1.65 -3.27 11.45
CA ALA A 109 1.89 -2.01 12.15
C ALA A 109 2.00 -2.26 13.66
N HIS A 110 3.09 -1.80 14.28
CA HIS A 110 3.33 -1.94 15.71
C HIS A 110 4.41 -0.94 16.18
N PRO A 111 4.17 -0.14 17.24
CA PRO A 111 4.97 1.04 17.53
C PRO A 111 6.39 0.77 18.06
N ALA A 112 6.70 -0.45 18.53
CA ALA A 112 7.99 -0.74 19.16
C ALA A 112 8.45 -2.18 18.92
N ASN A 113 9.76 -2.44 18.90
CA ASN A 113 10.30 -3.80 18.91
C ASN A 113 10.32 -4.38 20.33
N ASP A 114 9.14 -4.65 20.89
CA ASP A 114 8.91 -5.11 22.26
C ASP A 114 8.77 -6.64 22.39
N GLY A 115 9.00 -7.38 21.30
CA GLY A 115 8.81 -8.83 21.26
C GLY A 115 7.34 -9.26 21.21
N TYR A 116 6.43 -8.37 20.80
CA TYR A 116 5.01 -8.68 20.55
C TYR A 116 4.81 -9.88 19.61
N LEU A 117 5.70 -10.04 18.62
CA LEU A 117 5.82 -11.20 17.73
C LEU A 117 7.19 -11.85 17.88
N LYS A 118 7.25 -13.18 17.76
CA LYS A 118 8.50 -13.97 17.88
C LYS A 118 8.53 -15.08 16.84
N LYS A 119 9.73 -15.45 16.39
CA LYS A 119 9.93 -16.60 15.51
C LYS A 119 9.36 -17.86 16.16
N GLY A 120 8.70 -18.70 15.37
CA GLY A 120 8.02 -19.92 15.81
C GLY A 120 6.63 -19.70 16.39
N MET A 121 6.19 -18.45 16.60
CA MET A 121 4.82 -18.18 17.04
C MET A 121 3.83 -18.50 15.92
N LYS A 122 2.75 -19.22 16.26
CA LYS A 122 1.63 -19.39 15.35
C LYS A 122 0.64 -18.23 15.56
N ILE A 123 0.27 -17.56 14.47
CA ILE A 123 -0.60 -16.39 14.49
C ILE A 123 -1.75 -16.53 13.49
N ARG A 124 -2.84 -15.82 13.76
CA ARG A 124 -3.97 -15.62 12.86
C ARG A 124 -4.26 -14.13 12.73
N ILE A 125 -4.16 -13.61 11.51
CA ILE A 125 -4.34 -12.20 11.17
C ILE A 125 -5.70 -12.04 10.50
N HIS A 126 -6.55 -11.20 11.06
CA HIS A 126 -7.93 -11.01 10.60
C HIS A 126 -8.08 -9.78 9.69
N ASN A 127 -8.92 -9.89 8.67
CA ASN A 127 -9.24 -8.82 7.71
C ASN A 127 -8.00 -8.14 7.10
N TYR A 128 -6.95 -8.92 6.84
CA TYR A 128 -5.72 -8.40 6.24
C TYR A 128 -6.00 -7.90 4.83
N THR A 129 -5.60 -6.66 4.55
CA THR A 129 -5.80 -5.99 3.27
C THR A 129 -4.52 -5.26 2.88
N VAL A 130 -4.16 -5.34 1.59
CA VAL A 130 -3.12 -4.50 0.98
C VAL A 130 -3.76 -3.57 -0.03
N ARG A 131 -3.41 -2.30 0.05
CA ARG A 131 -3.74 -1.27 -0.95
C ARG A 131 -2.46 -0.57 -1.35
N GLY A 132 -2.46 0.17 -2.45
CA GLY A 132 -1.26 0.89 -2.85
C GLY A 132 -1.52 1.91 -3.95
N ASP A 133 -0.54 2.77 -4.15
CA ASP A 133 -0.37 3.62 -5.33
C ASP A 133 1.12 3.66 -5.72
N GLU A 134 1.50 4.56 -6.62
CA GLU A 134 2.87 4.73 -7.11
C GLU A 134 3.88 5.03 -5.99
N GLY A 135 3.44 5.53 -4.84
CA GLY A 135 4.30 5.82 -3.69
C GLY A 135 4.40 4.68 -2.67
N GLY A 136 3.67 3.58 -2.87
CA GLY A 136 3.86 2.33 -2.15
C GLY A 136 2.57 1.73 -1.60
N ASP A 137 2.76 0.69 -0.79
CA ASP A 137 1.67 -0.10 -0.22
C ASP A 137 1.28 0.37 1.19
N TRP A 138 0.01 0.19 1.51
CA TRP A 138 -0.56 0.31 2.83
C TRP A 138 -1.19 -1.02 3.24
N TYR A 139 -0.94 -1.40 4.48
CA TYR A 139 -1.37 -2.66 5.06
C TYR A 139 -2.32 -2.38 6.22
N SER A 140 -3.44 -3.09 6.26
CA SER A 140 -4.40 -2.98 7.36
C SER A 140 -4.88 -4.37 7.78
N PHE A 141 -5.17 -4.53 9.06
CA PHE A 141 -5.75 -5.72 9.66
C PHE A 141 -6.62 -5.30 10.85
N SER A 142 -7.57 -6.13 11.27
CA SER A 142 -8.45 -5.80 12.40
C SER A 142 -7.98 -6.39 13.73
N ALA A 143 -7.32 -7.55 13.70
CA ALA A 143 -6.85 -8.22 14.91
C ALA A 143 -5.77 -9.25 14.58
N ILE A 144 -4.99 -9.62 15.59
CA ILE A 144 -4.03 -10.73 15.54
C ILE A 144 -4.25 -11.62 16.76
N ASP A 145 -4.64 -12.86 16.53
CA ASP A 145 -4.62 -13.89 17.55
C ASP A 145 -3.25 -14.57 17.54
N ARG A 146 -2.73 -14.83 18.74
CA ARG A 146 -1.40 -15.39 18.95
C ARG A 146 -1.51 -16.61 19.85
N SER A 147 -1.00 -17.73 19.38
CA SER A 147 -0.74 -18.90 20.22
C SER A 147 0.74 -18.94 20.55
N VAL A 148 1.04 -18.87 21.84
CA VAL A 148 2.41 -19.08 22.34
C VAL A 148 2.65 -20.60 22.32
N PRO A 149 3.76 -21.07 21.74
CA PRO A 149 4.20 -22.45 21.91
C PRO A 149 4.39 -22.83 23.38
#